data_AF-A0A2S5Q8Z9-F1
#
_entry.id   AF-A0A2S5Q8Z9-F1
#
_cell.length_a   1.000
_cell.length_b   1.000
_cell.length_c   1.000
_cell.angle_alpha   90.00
_cell.angle_beta   90.00
_cell.angle_gamma   90.00
#
_symmetry.space_group_name_H-M   'P 1'
#
loop_
_entity.id
_entity.type
_entity.pdbx_description
1 polymer ?
#
loop_
_entity_poly.entity_id
_entity_poly.type
_entity_poly.pdbx_seq_one_letter_code
_entity_poly.pdbx_strand_id
1 'polypeptide(L)' 'MNTANPQDDDMPTEIDFSQGVRGKFYRANTKLNLPVYLDEDVQSYLSAIASRQGVLLSTLANDLLKREIGIIEAVK' A
#
# COMPACT_ATOMS: atom_id res chain seq x y z
N MET A 1 9.06 -50.45 8.98
CA MET A 1 8.91 -49.89 7.62
C MET A 1 7.44 -49.60 7.43
N ASN A 2 7.04 -48.33 7.31
CA ASN A 2 5.67 -47.96 6.99
C ASN A 2 5.69 -46.85 5.94
N THR A 3 4.93 -47.06 4.89
CA THR A 3 5.06 -46.44 3.57
C THR A 3 4.53 -45.01 3.57
N ALA A 4 5.39 -44.04 3.25
CA ALA A 4 4.97 -42.67 2.94
C ALA A 4 4.16 -42.71 1.63
N ASN A 5 2.86 -42.43 1.72
CA ASN A 5 1.96 -42.29 0.57
C ASN A 5 2.22 -40.90 -0.07
N PRO A 6 2.40 -40.78 -1.40
CA PRO A 6 2.78 -39.50 -2.04
C PRO A 6 1.62 -38.51 -2.19
N GLN A 7 0.48 -38.76 -1.55
CA GLN A 7 -0.77 -38.01 -1.70
C GLN A 7 -1.12 -37.31 -0.38
N ASP A 8 -0.33 -36.32 0.00
CA ASP A 8 -0.71 -35.30 0.98
C ASP A 8 -0.76 -33.96 0.21
N ASP A 9 -1.65 -33.95 -0.79
CA ASP A 9 -1.98 -32.79 -1.64
C ASP A 9 -3.34 -32.19 -1.20
N ASP A 10 -3.77 -32.51 0.02
CA ASP A 10 -5.07 -32.08 0.55
C ASP A 10 -5.01 -30.62 0.95
N MET A 11 -5.54 -29.78 0.05
CA MET A 11 -5.93 -28.41 0.32
C MET A 11 -6.79 -28.37 1.61
N PRO A 12 -6.49 -27.48 2.57
CA PRO A 12 -7.27 -27.38 3.81
C PRO A 12 -8.76 -27.22 3.50
N THR A 13 -9.63 -27.90 4.26
CA THR A 13 -11.09 -27.87 4.09
C THR A 13 -11.69 -26.45 4.12
N GLU A 14 -11.01 -25.50 4.73
CA GLU A 14 -11.43 -24.09 4.81
C GLU A 14 -11.21 -23.32 3.50
N ILE A 15 -10.44 -23.87 2.55
CA ILE A 15 -10.09 -23.21 1.29
C ILE A 15 -10.94 -23.79 0.16
N ASP A 16 -12.04 -23.10 -0.18
CA ASP A 16 -12.88 -23.41 -1.34
C ASP A 16 -12.64 -22.43 -2.49
N PHE A 17 -12.08 -22.91 -3.61
CA PHE A 17 -11.89 -22.14 -4.84
C PHE A 17 -12.96 -22.41 -5.91
N SER A 18 -14.04 -23.15 -5.62
CA SER A 18 -15.09 -23.50 -6.58
C SER A 18 -15.75 -22.30 -7.25
N GLN A 19 -15.78 -21.15 -6.57
CA GLN A 19 -16.31 -19.87 -7.06
C GLN A 19 -15.22 -18.94 -7.63
N GLY A 20 -14.00 -19.44 -7.78
CA GLY A 20 -12.87 -18.68 -8.31
C GLY A 20 -13.06 -18.33 -9.78
N VAL A 21 -12.93 -17.04 -10.11
CA VAL A 21 -12.95 -16.55 -11.50
C VAL A 21 -11.57 -16.05 -11.89
N ARG A 22 -10.97 -16.63 -12.94
CA ARG A 22 -9.66 -16.21 -13.44
C ARG A 22 -9.70 -14.74 -13.81
N GLY A 23 -8.79 -13.95 -13.23
CA GLY A 23 -8.70 -12.52 -13.51
C GLY A 23 -9.81 -11.66 -12.90
N LYS A 24 -10.57 -12.14 -11.90
CA LYS A 24 -11.64 -11.37 -11.22
C LYS A 24 -11.22 -9.96 -10.78
N PHE A 25 -9.97 -9.81 -10.33
CA PHE A 25 -9.39 -8.53 -9.90
C PHE A 25 -8.40 -7.95 -10.90
N TYR A 26 -8.12 -8.66 -12.01
CA TYR A 26 -7.25 -8.16 -13.05
C TYR A 26 -7.96 -7.04 -13.81
N ARG A 27 -7.26 -5.94 -13.97
CA ARG A 27 -7.73 -4.79 -14.72
C ARG A 27 -6.58 -4.34 -15.62
N ALA A 28 -6.76 -4.52 -16.93
CA ALA A 28 -5.80 -4.07 -17.92
C ALA A 28 -5.57 -2.55 -17.77
N ASN A 29 -4.31 -2.13 -17.84
CA ASN A 29 -3.89 -0.72 -17.70
C ASN A 29 -4.19 -0.08 -16.33
N THR A 30 -4.28 -0.86 -15.25
CA THR A 30 -4.42 -0.30 -13.90
C THR A 30 -3.21 0.54 -13.52
N LYS A 31 -3.46 1.78 -13.10
CA LYS A 31 -2.47 2.58 -12.38
C LYS A 31 -2.55 2.23 -10.90
N LEU A 32 -1.48 1.62 -10.39
CA LEU A 32 -1.32 1.35 -8.97
C LEU A 32 -0.68 2.58 -8.31
N ASN A 33 -1.44 3.25 -7.45
CA ASN A 33 -0.90 4.31 -6.60
C ASN A 33 -0.46 3.64 -5.29
N LEU A 34 0.84 3.29 -5.18
CA LEU A 34 1.36 2.71 -3.96
C LEU A 34 1.42 3.76 -2.86
N PRO A 35 0.98 3.44 -1.63
CA PRO A 35 1.16 4.34 -0.50
C PRO A 35 2.65 4.52 -0.22
N VAL A 36 3.06 5.75 0.04
CA VAL A 36 4.37 6.07 0.61
C VAL A 36 4.17 6.26 2.10
N TYR A 37 4.86 5.43 2.89
CA TYR A 37 4.84 5.54 4.34
C TYR A 37 5.84 6.59 4.80
N LEU A 38 5.44 7.34 5.81
CA LEU A 38 6.33 8.25 6.53
C LEU A 38 6.91 7.50 7.73
N ASP A 39 8.13 7.85 8.11
CA ASP A 39 8.68 7.45 9.39
C ASP A 39 7.81 7.99 10.54
N GLU A 40 7.80 7.26 11.66
CA GLU A 40 6.87 7.51 12.77
C GLU A 40 6.98 8.92 13.35
N ASP A 41 8.20 9.44 13.46
CA ASP A 41 8.51 10.77 13.96
C ASP A 41 8.01 11.86 13.00
N VAL A 42 8.26 11.70 11.70
CA VAL A 42 7.78 12.59 10.64
C VAL A 42 6.25 12.59 10.61
N GLN A 43 5.63 11.41 10.67
CA GLN A 43 4.17 11.29 10.67
C GLN A 43 3.56 11.99 11.88
N SER A 44 4.13 11.78 13.07
CA SER A 44 3.64 12.37 14.33
C SER A 44 3.73 13.90 14.29
N TYR A 45 4.87 14.42 13.82
CA TYR A 45 5.09 15.86 13.71
C TYR A 45 4.10 16.52 12.74
N LEU A 46 3.98 15.98 11.51
CA LEU A 46 3.08 16.52 10.51
C LEU A 46 1.60 16.36 10.89
N SER A 47 1.24 15.27 11.58
CA SER A 47 -0.13 15.06 12.06
C SER A 47 -0.55 16.11 13.09
N ALA A 48 0.36 16.50 13.99
CA ALA A 48 0.11 17.56 14.97
C ALA A 48 -0.13 18.92 14.29
N ILE A 49 0.62 19.23 13.22
CA ILE A 49 0.45 20.46 12.44
C ILE A 49 -0.87 20.42 11.66
N ALA A 50 -1.14 19.32 10.96
CA ALA A 50 -2.36 19.15 10.15
C ALA A 50 -3.61 19.29 11.02
N SER A 51 -3.60 18.70 12.22
CA SER A 51 -4.69 18.81 13.20
C SER A 51 -4.92 20.25 13.67
N ARG A 52 -3.84 21.00 13.96
CA ARG A 52 -3.93 22.43 14.34
C ARG A 52 -4.46 23.30 13.22
N GLN A 53 -4.16 22.95 11.97
CA GLN A 53 -4.61 23.67 10.77
C GLN A 53 -5.99 23.21 10.27
N GLY A 54 -6.54 22.12 10.81
CA GLY A 54 -7.80 21.54 10.36
C GLY A 54 -7.75 20.94 8.96
N VAL A 55 -6.57 20.49 8.50
CA VAL A 55 -6.38 19.86 7.19
C VAL A 55 -5.99 18.39 7.32
N LEU A 56 -6.10 17.63 6.23
CA LEU A 56 -5.65 16.24 6.19
C LEU A 56 -4.12 16.18 6.17
N LEU A 57 -3.55 15.18 6.86
CA LEU A 57 -2.11 14.89 6.83
C LEU A 57 -1.60 14.73 5.40
N SER A 58 -2.36 14.01 4.56
CA SER A 58 -2.01 13.79 3.16
C SER A 58 -1.95 15.09 2.36
N THR A 59 -2.85 16.04 2.61
CA THR A 59 -2.83 17.36 1.98
C THR A 59 -1.57 18.12 2.37
N LEU A 60 -1.30 18.22 3.69
CA LEU A 60 -0.12 18.92 4.21
C LEU A 60 1.19 18.32 3.66
N ALA A 61 1.31 16.98 3.71
CA ALA A 61 2.50 16.28 3.23
C ALA A 61 2.73 16.52 1.73
N ASN A 62 1.67 16.43 0.92
CA ASN A 62 1.79 16.69 -0.52
C ASN A 62 2.21 18.13 -0.82
N ASP A 63 1.66 19.10 -0.10
CA ASP A 63 1.99 20.52 -0.32
C ASP A 63 3.45 20.81 0.06
N LEU A 64 3.95 20.21 1.14
CA LEU A 64 5.36 20.30 1.52
C LEU A 64 6.27 19.69 0.46
N LEU A 65 5.96 18.48 -0.01
CA LEU A 65 6.75 17.78 -1.04
C LEU A 65 6.77 18.54 -2.37
N LYS A 66 5.63 19.12 -2.80
CA LYS A 66 5.57 19.93 -4.03
C LYS A 66 6.46 21.17 -3.95
N ARG A 67 6.50 21.83 -2.78
CA ARG A 67 7.37 23.00 -2.58
C ARG A 67 8.83 22.60 -2.67
N GLU A 68 9.22 21.50 -2.03
CA GLU A 68 10.59 21.00 -2.06
C GLU A 68 11.02 20.62 -3.49
N ILE A 69 10.17 19.90 -4.24
CA ILE A 69 10.41 19.59 -5.65
C ILE A 69 10.59 20.88 -6.46
N GLY A 70 9.77 21.90 -6.24
CA GLY A 70 9.89 23.18 -6.93
C GLY A 70 11.23 23.90 -6.66
N ILE A 71 11.74 23.83 -5.42
CA ILE A 71 13.05 24.38 -5.07
C ILE A 71 14.16 23.59 -5.78
N ILE A 72 14.11 22.26 -5.74
CA ILE A 72 15.10 21.38 -6.39
C ILE A 72 15.16 21.64 -7.90
N GLU A 73 14.00 21.72 -8.57
CA GLU A 73 13.95 21.98 -10.01
C GLU A 73 14.41 23.39 -10.39
N ALA A 74 14.29 24.38 -9.49
CA ALA A 74 14.75 25.75 -9.75
C ALA A 74 16.28 25.93 -9.62
N VAL A 75 16.96 25.02 -8.89
CA VAL A 75 18.42 25.03 -8.70
C VAL A 75 19.14 24.25 -9.81
N LYS A 76 18.38 23.50 -10.62
CA LYS A 76 18.86 22.71 -11.75
C LYS A 76 19.12 23.56 -12.99
#